data_AF-X1S5F3-F1
#
_entry.id   AF-X1S5F3-F1
#
_cell.length_a   1.000
_cell.length_b   1.000
_cell.length_c   1.000
_cell.angle_alpha   90.00
_cell.angle_beta   90.00
_cell.angle_gamma   90.00
#
_symmetry.space_group_name_H-M   'P 1'
#
loop_
_entity.id
_entity.type
_entity.pdbx_description
1 polymer ?
#
loop_
_entity_poly.entity_id
_entity_poly.type
_entity_poly.pdbx_seq_one_letter_code
_entity_poly.pdbx_strand_id
1 'polypeptide(L)'
;MDRATEDFLKKAIDDKLLSRLRKKRIAEELILILKEENPLKSLKRLEELGALKYILPEVELGEDTVERFNKVKDNYNFWKRNISDEKIELWMIYFCCLIKNLEKSQIQRISKKLIFKQKSLDKINYCYSNSDQIMKIISQKNKISPSIIYLKLKGLPNEVLFLAMAESNTDIIRERICNYFEKYKKESLYISG
;
A
#
# COMPACT_ATOMS: atom_id res chain seq x y z
N MET A 1 -24.23 10.98 -10.56
CA MET A 1 -23.94 10.69 -11.98
C MET A 1 -25.27 10.42 -12.64
N ASP A 2 -25.55 11.02 -13.79
CA ASP A 2 -26.78 10.78 -14.54
C ASP A 2 -26.78 9.36 -15.15
N ARG A 3 -27.94 8.70 -15.27
CA ARG A 3 -28.05 7.30 -15.74
C ARG A 3 -27.51 7.14 -17.16
N ALA A 4 -27.78 8.11 -18.03
CA ALA A 4 -27.30 8.10 -19.40
C ALA A 4 -25.76 8.06 -19.48
N THR A 5 -25.07 8.83 -18.62
CA THR A 5 -23.59 8.86 -18.56
C THR A 5 -23.02 7.53 -18.07
N GLU A 6 -23.70 6.86 -17.14
CA GLU A 6 -23.32 5.53 -16.67
C GLU A 6 -23.46 4.47 -17.78
N ASP A 7 -24.56 4.50 -18.53
CA ASP A 7 -24.82 3.56 -19.61
C ASP A 7 -23.83 3.74 -20.77
N PHE A 8 -23.47 4.99 -21.11
CA PHE A 8 -22.39 5.25 -22.06
C PHE A 8 -21.03 4.74 -21.59
N LEU A 9 -20.74 4.88 -20.29
CA LEU A 9 -19.49 4.39 -19.73
C LEU A 9 -19.41 2.85 -19.77
N LYS A 10 -20.49 2.17 -19.39
CA LYS A 10 -20.60 0.70 -19.48
C LYS A 10 -20.42 0.23 -20.91
N LYS A 11 -21.11 0.87 -21.86
CA LYS A 11 -20.98 0.57 -23.29
C LYS A 11 -19.56 0.77 -23.81
N ALA A 12 -18.88 1.85 -23.39
CA ALA A 12 -17.48 2.09 -23.75
C ALA A 12 -16.52 1.04 -23.17
N ILE A 13 -16.82 0.49 -22.00
CA ILE A 13 -16.08 -0.60 -21.36
C ILE A 13 -16.30 -1.91 -22.14
N ASP A 14 -17.54 -2.22 -22.48
CA ASP A 14 -17.93 -3.40 -23.27
C ASP A 14 -17.30 -3.38 -24.68
N ASP A 15 -17.27 -2.20 -25.31
CA ASP A 15 -16.63 -1.95 -26.60
C ASP A 15 -15.08 -1.97 -26.52
N LYS A 16 -14.52 -2.32 -25.35
CA LYS A 16 -13.08 -2.37 -25.06
C LYS A 16 -12.36 -1.06 -25.38
N LEU A 17 -13.03 0.09 -25.33
CA LEU A 17 -12.39 1.38 -25.62
C LEU A 17 -11.27 1.70 -24.63
N LEU A 18 -11.35 1.18 -23.40
CA LEU A 18 -10.27 1.24 -22.42
C LEU A 18 -8.98 0.54 -22.89
N SER A 19 -9.06 -0.43 -23.81
CA SER A 19 -7.90 -1.06 -24.46
C SER A 19 -7.16 -0.19 -25.46
N ARG A 20 -7.81 0.88 -25.92
CA ARG A 20 -7.23 1.88 -26.79
C ARG A 20 -6.56 3.01 -26.01
N LEU A 21 -6.81 3.12 -24.70
CA LEU A 21 -6.12 4.07 -23.83
C LEU A 21 -4.67 3.64 -23.60
N ARG A 22 -3.77 4.63 -23.59
CA ARG A 22 -2.35 4.39 -23.31
C ARG A 22 -2.22 3.81 -21.90
N LYS A 23 -1.59 2.63 -21.78
CA LYS A 23 -1.34 1.93 -20.51
C LYS A 23 -0.77 2.83 -19.40
N LYS A 24 0.09 3.80 -19.76
CA LYS A 24 0.64 4.79 -18.84
C LYS A 24 -0.44 5.67 -18.19
N ARG A 25 -1.42 6.15 -18.97
CA ARG A 25 -2.53 6.96 -18.46
C ARG A 25 -3.38 6.15 -17.48
N ILE A 26 -3.66 4.90 -17.78
CA ILE A 26 -4.41 4.00 -16.88
C ILE A 26 -3.71 3.88 -15.51
N ALA A 27 -2.39 3.73 -15.50
CA ALA A 27 -1.62 3.67 -14.26
C ALA A 27 -1.67 4.99 -13.48
N GLU A 28 -1.59 6.13 -14.17
CA GLU A 28 -1.69 7.47 -13.55
C GLU A 28 -3.08 7.69 -12.92
N GLU A 29 -4.17 7.36 -13.62
CA GLU A 29 -5.53 7.46 -13.09
C GLU A 29 -5.73 6.53 -11.88
N LEU A 30 -5.21 5.29 -11.92
CA LEU A 30 -5.27 4.41 -10.76
C LEU A 30 -4.53 5.00 -9.56
N ILE A 31 -3.34 5.58 -9.77
CA ILE A 31 -2.60 6.24 -8.70
C ILE A 31 -3.40 7.42 -8.14
N LEU A 32 -4.09 8.20 -8.98
CA LEU A 32 -4.94 9.30 -8.52
C LEU A 32 -6.10 8.79 -7.67
N ILE A 33 -6.80 7.73 -8.10
CA ILE A 33 -7.86 7.08 -7.32
C ILE A 33 -7.33 6.63 -5.96
N LEU A 34 -6.16 6.00 -5.92
CA LEU A 34 -5.54 5.53 -4.67
C LEU A 34 -5.02 6.66 -3.77
N LYS A 35 -5.00 7.91 -4.24
CA LYS A 35 -4.67 9.11 -3.45
C LYS A 35 -5.91 9.84 -2.91
N GLU A 36 -7.11 9.46 -3.36
CA GLU A 36 -8.35 10.07 -2.87
C GLU A 36 -8.55 9.80 -1.37
N GLU A 37 -9.43 10.58 -0.75
CA GLU A 37 -9.79 10.40 0.67
C GLU A 37 -10.48 9.05 0.93
N ASN A 38 -11.23 8.54 -0.06
CA ASN A 38 -11.91 7.25 0.03
C ASN A 38 -11.68 6.41 -1.24
N PRO A 39 -10.48 5.82 -1.39
CA PRO A 39 -10.14 5.05 -2.59
C PRO A 39 -11.02 3.80 -2.74
N LEU A 40 -11.49 3.22 -1.63
CA LEU A 40 -12.34 2.04 -1.65
C LEU A 40 -13.67 2.31 -2.38
N LYS A 41 -14.28 3.48 -2.17
CA LYS A 41 -15.52 3.87 -2.85
C LYS A 41 -15.34 3.92 -4.36
N SER A 42 -14.26 4.55 -4.80
CA SER A 42 -13.93 4.71 -6.22
C SER A 42 -13.57 3.37 -6.87
N LEU A 43 -12.86 2.50 -6.17
CA LEU A 43 -12.56 1.13 -6.62
C LEU A 43 -13.81 0.26 -6.73
N LYS A 44 -14.72 0.30 -5.75
CA LYS A 44 -16.02 -0.41 -5.83
C LYS A 44 -16.86 0.08 -7.01
N ARG A 45 -16.86 1.39 -7.25
CA ARG A 45 -17.54 1.95 -8.42
C ARG A 45 -16.95 1.44 -9.73
N LEU A 46 -15.61 1.33 -9.82
CA LEU A 46 -14.97 0.72 -10.99
C LEU A 46 -15.31 -0.76 -11.16
N GLU A 47 -15.50 -1.49 -10.06
CA GLU A 47 -15.94 -2.89 -10.08
C GLU A 47 -17.38 -3.03 -10.62
N GLU A 48 -18.32 -2.22 -10.11
CA GLU A 48 -19.71 -2.16 -10.60
C GLU A 48 -19.81 -1.86 -12.10
N LEU A 49 -18.89 -1.04 -12.61
CA LEU A 49 -18.83 -0.64 -14.01
C LEU A 49 -18.09 -1.67 -14.88
N GLY A 50 -17.48 -2.71 -14.29
CA GLY A 50 -16.64 -3.69 -15.00
C GLY A 50 -15.24 -3.17 -15.39
N ALA A 51 -14.94 -1.91 -15.11
CA ALA A 51 -13.65 -1.28 -15.40
C ALA A 51 -12.51 -1.85 -14.54
N LEU A 52 -12.79 -2.25 -13.29
CA LEU A 52 -11.76 -2.78 -12.39
C LEU A 52 -11.13 -4.04 -12.97
N LYS A 53 -11.93 -4.99 -13.46
CA LYS A 53 -11.45 -6.22 -14.13
C LYS A 53 -10.62 -5.89 -15.36
N TYR A 54 -10.93 -4.79 -16.04
CA TYR A 54 -10.12 -4.32 -17.15
C TYR A 54 -8.77 -3.72 -16.70
N ILE A 55 -8.67 -3.09 -15.54
CA ILE A 55 -7.42 -2.46 -15.04
C ILE A 55 -6.57 -3.50 -14.28
N LEU A 56 -7.16 -4.14 -13.28
CA LEU A 56 -6.59 -5.11 -12.35
C LEU A 56 -7.37 -6.44 -12.42
N PRO A 57 -7.17 -7.26 -13.47
CA PRO A 57 -7.98 -8.46 -13.70
C PRO A 57 -7.80 -9.53 -12.63
N GLU A 58 -6.68 -9.52 -11.91
CA GLU A 58 -6.39 -10.47 -10.85
C GLU A 58 -6.88 -10.02 -9.47
N VAL A 59 -7.36 -8.77 -9.30
CA VAL A 59 -7.75 -8.21 -7.99
C VAL A 59 -9.24 -8.37 -7.74
N GLU A 60 -9.58 -8.79 -6.52
CA GLU A 60 -10.96 -8.87 -6.02
C GLU A 60 -11.13 -7.97 -4.78
N LEU A 61 -12.20 -7.17 -4.75
CA LEU A 61 -12.52 -6.28 -3.63
C LEU A 61 -13.37 -6.99 -2.56
N GLY A 62 -12.90 -8.15 -2.10
CA GLY A 62 -13.55 -8.92 -1.03
C GLY A 62 -13.45 -8.26 0.35
N GLU A 63 -14.03 -8.93 1.35
CA GLU A 63 -14.07 -8.47 2.74
C GLU A 63 -12.67 -8.19 3.31
N ASP A 64 -11.69 -9.07 3.05
CA ASP A 64 -10.29 -8.88 3.45
C ASP A 64 -9.68 -7.56 2.94
N THR A 65 -9.96 -7.22 1.67
CA THR A 65 -9.43 -5.99 1.05
C THR A 65 -10.09 -4.77 1.67
N VAL A 66 -11.41 -4.84 1.93
CA VAL A 66 -12.14 -3.78 2.64
C VAL A 66 -11.59 -3.57 4.05
N GLU A 67 -11.36 -4.65 4.80
CA GLU A 67 -10.80 -4.59 6.15
C GLU A 67 -9.40 -3.95 6.14
N ARG A 68 -8.51 -4.38 5.23
CA ARG A 68 -7.18 -3.78 5.06
C ARG A 68 -7.26 -2.29 4.76
N PHE A 69 -8.16 -1.86 3.88
CA PHE A 69 -8.33 -0.44 3.54
C PHE A 69 -8.80 0.39 4.73
N ASN A 70 -9.71 -0.15 5.54
CA ASN A 70 -10.16 0.51 6.76
C ASN A 70 -9.02 0.62 7.78
N LYS A 71 -8.25 -0.45 8.00
CA LYS A 71 -7.05 -0.43 8.86
C LYS A 71 -6.03 0.61 8.41
N VAL A 72 -5.78 0.73 7.10
CA VAL A 72 -4.91 1.79 6.56
C VAL A 72 -5.45 3.17 6.90
N LYS A 73 -6.75 3.42 6.70
CA LYS A 73 -7.38 4.71 7.01
C LYS A 73 -7.24 5.08 8.50
N ASP A 74 -7.50 4.12 9.39
CA ASP A 74 -7.44 4.33 10.83
C ASP A 74 -6.01 4.60 11.31
N ASN A 75 -5.03 3.83 10.80
CA ASN A 75 -3.63 3.99 11.17
C ASN A 75 -2.96 5.21 10.49
N TYR A 76 -3.51 5.72 9.38
CA TYR A 76 -2.96 6.89 8.71
C TYR A 76 -3.02 8.16 9.58
N ASN A 77 -4.13 8.35 10.30
CA ASN A 77 -4.27 9.47 11.24
C ASN A 77 -3.27 9.36 12.39
N PHE A 78 -3.05 8.15 12.91
CA PHE A 78 -2.03 7.89 13.92
C PHE A 78 -0.63 8.22 13.41
N TRP A 79 -0.27 7.74 12.22
CA TRP A 79 1.04 8.00 11.60
C TRP A 79 1.28 9.50 11.41
N LYS A 80 0.31 10.21 10.86
CA LYS A 80 0.40 11.65 10.62
C LYS A 80 0.59 12.46 11.90
N ARG A 81 0.05 11.99 13.03
CA ARG A 81 0.16 12.66 14.34
C ARG A 81 1.47 12.35 15.07
N ASN A 82 1.91 11.09 15.08
CA ASN A 82 3.03 10.63 15.91
C ASN A 82 4.36 10.54 15.14
N ILE A 83 4.31 10.44 13.82
CA ILE A 83 5.46 10.21 12.94
C ILE A 83 5.39 11.19 11.74
N SER A 84 5.06 12.45 12.02
CA SER A 84 4.79 13.48 11.02
C SER A 84 5.96 13.81 10.10
N ASP A 85 7.19 13.64 10.59
CA ASP A 85 8.42 13.94 9.84
C ASP A 85 8.67 12.93 8.71
N GLU A 86 8.01 11.76 8.78
CA GLU A 86 8.25 10.63 7.92
C GLU A 86 7.20 10.53 6.82
N LYS A 87 7.64 10.82 5.60
CA LYS A 87 6.78 10.77 4.42
C LYS A 87 6.48 9.32 4.03
N ILE A 88 5.22 9.07 3.70
CA ILE A 88 4.74 7.82 3.13
C ILE A 88 3.94 8.10 1.86
N GLU A 89 4.06 7.23 0.87
CA GLU A 89 3.22 7.27 -0.32
C GLU A 89 1.95 6.43 -0.10
N LEU A 90 0.87 7.07 0.36
CA LEU A 90 -0.38 6.39 0.73
C LEU A 90 -0.96 5.53 -0.41
N TRP A 91 -0.81 5.98 -1.65
CA TRP A 91 -1.23 5.22 -2.82
C TRP A 91 -0.50 3.87 -2.95
N MET A 92 0.79 3.80 -2.57
CA MET A 92 1.57 2.56 -2.58
C MET A 92 1.09 1.59 -1.51
N ILE A 93 0.74 2.12 -0.33
CA ILE A 93 0.18 1.34 0.78
C ILE A 93 -1.13 0.69 0.33
N TYR A 94 -2.07 1.47 -0.21
CA TYR A 94 -3.32 0.93 -0.74
C TYR A 94 -3.09 -0.05 -1.90
N PHE A 95 -2.14 0.22 -2.79
CA PHE A 95 -1.78 -0.71 -3.85
C PHE A 95 -1.25 -2.04 -3.29
N CYS A 96 -0.40 -2.00 -2.26
CA CYS A 96 0.08 -3.20 -1.57
C CYS A 96 -1.07 -3.98 -0.93
N CYS A 97 -2.08 -3.30 -0.38
CA CYS A 97 -3.28 -3.96 0.15
C CYS A 97 -4.11 -4.67 -0.94
N LEU A 98 -4.16 -4.12 -2.16
CA LEU A 98 -4.87 -4.75 -3.29
C LEU A 98 -4.18 -6.01 -3.79
N ILE A 99 -2.85 -6.04 -3.78
CA ILE A 99 -2.08 -7.16 -4.32
C ILE A 99 -1.67 -8.20 -3.25
N LYS A 100 -2.03 -7.98 -1.98
CA LYS A 100 -1.59 -8.80 -0.84
C LYS A 100 -1.91 -10.29 -1.02
N ASN A 101 -3.10 -10.60 -1.53
CA ASN A 101 -3.58 -11.98 -1.73
C ASN A 101 -3.17 -12.57 -3.09
N LEU A 102 -2.41 -11.83 -3.90
CA LEU A 102 -1.98 -12.28 -5.22
C LEU A 102 -0.65 -13.01 -5.16
N GLU A 103 -0.46 -13.93 -6.08
CA GLU A 103 0.83 -14.57 -6.32
C GLU A 103 1.80 -13.62 -7.03
N LYS A 104 3.10 -13.88 -6.86
CA LYS A 104 4.17 -13.14 -7.54
C LYS A 104 3.98 -13.09 -9.07
N SER A 105 3.49 -14.16 -9.66
CA SER A 105 3.19 -14.26 -11.11
C SER A 105 2.12 -13.26 -11.56
N GLN A 106 1.06 -13.10 -10.76
CA GLN A 106 -0.04 -12.15 -10.98
C GLN A 106 0.44 -10.71 -10.80
N ILE A 107 1.25 -10.44 -9.78
CA ILE A 107 1.84 -9.10 -9.53
C ILE A 107 2.73 -8.67 -10.69
N GLN A 108 3.53 -9.58 -11.26
CA GLN A 108 4.34 -9.29 -12.43
C GLN A 108 3.49 -8.94 -13.66
N ARG A 109 2.35 -9.61 -13.85
CA ARG A 109 1.41 -9.29 -14.94
C ARG A 109 0.79 -7.91 -14.75
N ILE A 110 0.34 -7.59 -13.54
CA ILE A 110 -0.18 -6.25 -13.20
C ILE A 110 0.88 -5.19 -13.45
N SER A 111 2.11 -5.43 -13.00
CA SER A 111 3.25 -4.50 -13.15
C SER A 111 3.66 -4.27 -14.61
N LYS A 112 3.51 -5.27 -15.49
CA LYS A 112 3.74 -5.12 -16.94
C LYS A 112 2.61 -4.34 -17.63
N LYS A 113 1.39 -4.44 -17.09
CA LYS A 113 0.20 -3.78 -17.63
C LYS A 113 0.13 -2.32 -17.21
N LEU A 114 0.33 -2.05 -15.92
CA LEU A 114 0.41 -0.74 -15.32
C LEU A 114 1.87 -0.31 -15.39
N ILE A 115 2.22 0.53 -16.37
CA ILE A 115 3.60 0.97 -16.63
C ILE A 115 4.07 1.90 -15.49
N PHE A 116 4.30 1.33 -14.31
CA PHE A 116 4.82 2.05 -13.15
C PHE A 116 6.29 2.41 -13.35
N LYS A 117 6.74 3.46 -12.67
CA LYS A 117 8.15 3.82 -12.62
C LYS A 117 8.92 2.71 -11.91
N GLN A 118 10.13 2.38 -12.38
CA GLN A 118 10.96 1.31 -11.80
C GLN A 118 11.12 1.44 -10.28
N LYS A 119 11.41 2.66 -9.79
CA LYS A 119 11.51 2.95 -8.35
C LYS A 119 10.27 2.54 -7.54
N SER A 120 9.07 2.72 -8.12
CA SER A 120 7.81 2.34 -7.48
C SER A 120 7.65 0.82 -7.46
N LEU A 121 8.02 0.14 -8.56
CA LEU A 121 8.02 -1.32 -8.63
C LEU A 121 8.98 -1.93 -7.62
N ASP A 122 10.18 -1.38 -7.49
CA ASP A 122 11.18 -1.87 -6.54
C ASP A 122 10.66 -1.79 -5.10
N LYS A 123 10.04 -0.65 -4.74
CA LYS A 123 9.36 -0.49 -3.44
C LYS A 123 8.21 -1.49 -3.24
N ILE A 124 7.31 -1.63 -4.22
CA ILE A 124 6.17 -2.55 -4.14
C ILE A 124 6.64 -3.99 -3.96
N ASN A 125 7.62 -4.42 -4.75
CA ASN A 125 8.21 -5.76 -4.66
C ASN A 125 8.89 -5.97 -3.31
N TYR A 126 9.56 -4.95 -2.79
CA TYR A 126 10.18 -4.98 -1.47
C TYR A 126 9.13 -5.13 -0.37
N CYS A 127 8.05 -4.33 -0.39
CA CYS A 127 6.93 -4.46 0.54
C CYS A 127 6.34 -5.87 0.51
N TYR A 128 6.03 -6.37 -0.68
CA TYR A 128 5.42 -7.69 -0.85
C TYR A 128 6.32 -8.84 -0.38
N SER A 129 7.62 -8.76 -0.65
CA SER A 129 8.55 -9.88 -0.35
C SER A 129 9.02 -9.90 1.11
N ASN A 130 9.02 -8.75 1.79
CA ASN A 130 9.63 -8.61 3.12
C ASN A 130 8.60 -8.36 4.24
N SER A 131 7.33 -8.06 3.93
CA SER A 131 6.32 -7.74 4.94
C SER A 131 6.23 -8.80 6.04
N ASP A 132 6.19 -10.07 5.65
CA ASP A 132 5.94 -11.17 6.59
C ASP A 132 7.15 -11.45 7.47
N GLN A 133 8.36 -11.32 6.92
CA GLN A 133 9.59 -11.46 7.69
C GLN A 133 9.73 -10.32 8.70
N ILE A 134 9.45 -9.09 8.27
CA ILE A 134 9.51 -7.91 9.15
C ILE A 134 8.46 -8.04 10.25
N MET A 135 7.24 -8.43 9.91
CA MET A 135 6.17 -8.65 10.89
C MET A 135 6.54 -9.75 11.90
N LYS A 136 7.15 -10.87 11.45
CA LYS A 136 7.64 -11.93 12.35
C LYS A 136 8.73 -11.45 13.31
N ILE A 137 9.62 -10.56 12.88
CA ILE A 137 10.69 -10.02 13.72
C ILE A 137 10.10 -9.06 14.76
N ILE A 138 9.22 -8.14 14.33
CA ILE A 138 8.68 -7.11 15.23
C ILE A 138 7.60 -7.68 16.15
N SER A 139 6.95 -8.80 15.82
CA SER A 139 5.92 -9.44 16.65
C SER A 139 6.45 -10.32 17.79
N GLN A 140 7.77 -10.57 17.87
CA GLN A 140 8.31 -11.47 18.89
C GLN A 140 8.04 -10.92 20.30
N LYS A 141 7.36 -11.70 21.14
CA LYS A 141 7.00 -11.32 22.52
C LYS A 141 8.21 -11.11 23.42
N ASN A 142 9.33 -11.75 23.09
CA ASN A 142 10.57 -11.64 23.83
C ASN A 142 11.12 -10.20 23.73
N LYS A 143 11.83 -9.76 24.76
CA LYS A 143 12.46 -8.44 24.80
C LYS A 143 13.60 -8.41 23.76
N ILE A 144 13.34 -7.82 22.60
CA ILE A 144 14.36 -7.56 21.58
C ILE A 144 15.15 -6.33 22.03
N SER A 145 16.48 -6.38 21.91
CA SER A 145 17.30 -5.21 22.24
C SER A 145 17.04 -4.05 21.26
N PRO A 146 17.10 -2.79 21.73
CA PRO A 146 17.00 -1.59 20.89
C PRO A 146 17.89 -1.63 19.64
N SER A 147 19.12 -2.11 19.80
CA SER A 147 20.09 -2.20 18.70
C SER A 147 19.65 -3.16 17.59
N ILE A 148 19.03 -4.29 17.94
CA ILE A 148 18.51 -5.24 16.95
C ILE A 148 17.31 -4.62 16.23
N ILE A 149 16.41 -3.95 16.96
CA ILE A 149 15.27 -3.25 16.36
C ILE A 149 15.76 -2.19 15.36
N TYR A 150 16.72 -1.36 15.76
CA TYR A 150 17.32 -0.37 14.87
C TYR A 150 17.93 -1.01 13.62
N LEU A 151 18.78 -2.03 13.77
CA LEU A 151 19.42 -2.70 12.63
C LEU A 151 18.42 -3.32 11.66
N LYS A 152 17.27 -3.81 12.16
CA LYS A 152 16.24 -4.43 11.33
C LYS A 152 15.31 -3.42 10.66
N LEU A 153 15.04 -2.27 11.28
CA LEU A 153 14.16 -1.23 10.73
C LEU A 153 14.91 -0.18 9.93
N LYS A 154 16.22 -0.01 10.15
CA LYS A 154 17.05 0.95 9.42
C LYS A 154 17.08 0.61 7.93
N GLY A 155 16.82 1.62 7.11
CA GLY A 155 16.87 1.52 5.65
C GLY A 155 15.62 0.92 5.02
N LEU A 156 14.63 0.48 5.82
CA LEU A 156 13.33 0.07 5.29
C LEU A 156 12.55 1.27 4.76
N PRO A 157 11.79 1.12 3.66
CA PRO A 157 10.82 2.11 3.24
C PRO A 157 9.77 2.33 4.35
N ASN A 158 9.39 3.59 4.59
CA ASN A 158 8.39 3.93 5.59
C ASN A 158 7.03 3.25 5.31
N GLU A 159 6.72 2.99 4.04
CA GLU A 159 5.52 2.27 3.63
C GLU A 159 5.48 0.83 4.17
N VAL A 160 6.63 0.17 4.33
CA VAL A 160 6.71 -1.18 4.91
C VAL A 160 6.44 -1.14 6.41
N LEU A 161 7.01 -0.16 7.09
CA LEU A 161 6.79 0.05 8.52
C LEU A 161 5.32 0.38 8.80
N PHE A 162 4.72 1.21 7.95
CA PHE A 162 3.30 1.52 8.01
C PHE A 162 2.44 0.26 7.83
N LEU A 163 2.71 -0.54 6.79
CA LEU A 163 1.97 -1.78 6.54
C LEU A 163 2.09 -2.76 7.71
N ALA A 164 3.28 -2.93 8.28
CA ALA A 164 3.48 -3.77 9.46
C ALA A 164 2.69 -3.27 10.68
N MET A 165 2.59 -1.94 10.87
CA MET A 165 1.75 -1.35 11.91
C MET A 165 0.26 -1.58 11.65
N ALA A 166 -0.19 -1.41 10.40
CA ALA A 166 -1.61 -1.52 10.03
C ALA A 166 -2.11 -2.98 10.02
N GLU A 167 -1.24 -3.94 9.69
CA GLU A 167 -1.56 -5.39 9.71
C GLU A 167 -1.47 -6.00 11.12
N SER A 168 -0.80 -5.32 12.06
CA SER A 168 -0.64 -5.80 13.44
C SER A 168 -1.90 -5.61 14.27
N ASN A 169 -2.34 -6.68 14.94
CA ASN A 169 -3.34 -6.61 16.01
C ASN A 169 -2.71 -6.45 17.41
N THR A 170 -1.38 -6.27 17.49
CA THR A 170 -0.63 -6.20 18.76
C THR A 170 -0.01 -4.83 18.98
N ASP A 171 -0.19 -4.30 20.19
CA ASP A 171 0.36 -3.00 20.58
C ASP A 171 1.89 -2.97 20.54
N ILE A 172 2.54 -4.13 20.75
CA ILE A 172 4.00 -4.29 20.75
C ILE A 172 4.61 -3.81 19.42
N ILE A 173 3.98 -4.11 18.28
CA ILE A 173 4.51 -3.71 16.96
C ILE A 173 4.43 -2.19 16.79
N ARG A 174 3.29 -1.60 17.17
CA ARG A 174 3.10 -0.15 17.13
C ARG A 174 4.12 0.55 18.04
N GLU A 175 4.29 0.07 19.27
CA GLU A 175 5.24 0.61 20.23
C GLU A 175 6.68 0.56 19.72
N ARG A 176 7.10 -0.58 19.15
CA ARG A 176 8.46 -0.75 18.59
C ARG A 176 8.73 0.19 17.43
N ILE A 177 7.75 0.39 16.55
CA ILE A 177 7.87 1.32 15.42
C ILE A 177 7.93 2.77 15.92
N CYS A 178 7.09 3.15 16.88
CA CYS A 178 7.15 4.50 17.49
C CYS A 178 8.51 4.74 18.17
N ASN A 179 8.96 3.80 19.01
CA ASN A 179 10.26 3.89 19.68
C ASN A 179 11.42 4.01 18.66
N TYR A 180 11.33 3.32 17.52
CA TYR A 180 12.33 3.45 16.47
C TYR A 180 12.40 4.86 15.90
N PHE A 181 11.26 5.50 15.57
CA PHE A 181 11.25 6.85 15.03
C PHE A 181 11.57 7.94 16.07
N GLU A 182 11.12 7.75 17.32
CA GLU A 182 11.31 8.73 18.39
C GLU A 182 12.71 8.69 19.00
N LYS A 183 13.25 7.49 19.23
CA LYS A 183 14.49 7.29 20.00
C LYS A 183 15.65 6.89 19.11
N TYR A 184 15.51 5.82 18.32
CA TYR A 184 16.67 5.19 17.67
C TYR A 184 17.08 5.85 16.36
N LYS A 185 16.13 6.40 15.60
CA LYS A 185 16.43 7.10 14.33
C LYS A 185 17.05 8.48 14.57
N LYS A 186 16.71 9.13 15.70
CA LYS A 186 17.17 10.48 16.07
C LYS A 186 18.50 10.50 16.83
N GLU A 187 18.89 9.38 17.44
CA GLU A 187 20.21 9.22 18.06
C GLU A 187 21.30 9.08 16.98
N SER A 188 21.71 10.21 16.40
CA SER A 188 23.02 10.33 15.78
C SER A 188 24.06 10.41 16.89
N LEU A 189 25.01 9.48 16.92
CA LEU A 189 26.16 9.48 17.85
C LEU A 189 26.75 10.88 17.99
N TYR A 190 26.53 11.51 19.14
CA TYR A 190 27.42 12.55 19.63
C TYR A 190 28.74 11.83 19.95
N ILE A 191 29.85 12.34 19.40
CA ILE A 191 31.21 11.79 19.44
C ILE A 191 31.52 10.86 18.25
N SER A 192 31.90 11.48 17.13
CA SER A 192 32.93 10.90 16.27
C SER A 192 34.28 11.34 16.85
N GLY A 193 35.15 10.36 17.10
CA GLY A 193 36.54 10.60 17.52
C GLY A 193 37.41 11.08 16.37
#